data_AF-A0A7U9SUN9-F1
#
_entry.id   AF-A0A7U9SUN9-F1
#
_cell.length_a   1.000
_cell.length_b   1.000
_cell.length_c   1.000
_cell.angle_alpha   90.00
_cell.angle_beta   90.00
_cell.angle_gamma   90.00
#
_symmetry.space_group_name_H-M   'P 1'
#
loop_
_entity.id
_entity.type
_entity.pdbx_description
1 polymer ?
#
loop_
_entity_poly.entity_id
_entity_poly.type
_entity_poly.pdbx_seq_one_letter_code
_entity_poly.pdbx_strand_id
1 'polypeptide(L)'
;MAKKNVINKCCENCGCLDKSRSEKKTIGERESLFYGCSNGPGGCSLAFSLDGKCDGCCGRWEATQEEKAKNKSMAKELGGQIKESFERWRYISIHGASDPAWEDGCNMNLVRNHILYGKRQCEALLLLEDYPEEYFLETPPEVNDKYMARVEEIRERSKKSLEAYKADSDYRFILQAVNRLTKQQNEQTHASAFLRYVSGLEDSIQNDKLVEMRRHENPDRYLDGFRECRKRIEEILGKSEPEPVLPMGQLSLFDLYGLT
;
A
#
# COMPACT_ATOMS: atom_id res chain seq x y z
N MET A 1 8.09 -21.46 -3.17
CA MET A 1 9.24 -22.06 -3.87
C MET A 1 10.38 -21.07 -3.86
N ALA A 2 11.47 -21.36 -3.16
CA ALA A 2 12.62 -20.45 -3.09
C ALA A 2 13.24 -20.29 -4.49
N LYS A 3 13.23 -19.07 -5.04
CA LYS A 3 13.96 -18.74 -6.27
C LYS A 3 15.44 -19.00 -5.99
N LYS A 4 15.98 -20.11 -6.51
CA LYS A 4 17.39 -20.46 -6.31
C LYS A 4 18.27 -19.40 -6.99
N ASN A 5 19.17 -18.83 -6.20
CA ASN A 5 20.16 -17.82 -6.59
C ASN A 5 20.93 -18.26 -7.84
N VAL A 6 20.97 -17.40 -8.87
CA VAL A 6 21.77 -17.62 -10.08
C VAL A 6 23.20 -17.08 -9.90
N ILE A 7 23.46 -16.19 -8.95
CA ILE A 7 24.67 -15.36 -8.99
C ILE A 7 25.36 -15.20 -7.63
N ASN A 8 25.89 -16.30 -7.11
CA ASN A 8 27.12 -16.28 -6.33
C ASN A 8 27.57 -17.73 -6.21
N LYS A 9 28.02 -18.32 -7.33
CA LYS A 9 28.56 -19.67 -7.34
C LYS A 9 29.99 -19.62 -6.78
N CYS A 10 30.08 -19.38 -5.46
CA CYS A 10 31.18 -19.86 -4.65
C CYS A 10 31.37 -21.37 -4.92
N CYS A 11 32.59 -21.90 -4.80
CA CYS A 11 32.85 -23.32 -5.10
C CYS A 11 31.92 -24.27 -4.33
N GLU A 12 31.33 -23.83 -3.21
CA GLU A 12 30.35 -24.55 -2.37
C GLU A 12 29.22 -25.25 -3.14
N ASN A 13 28.67 -24.56 -4.14
CA ASN A 13 27.49 -25.03 -4.90
C ASN A 13 27.82 -25.26 -6.38
N CYS A 14 29.10 -25.42 -6.71
CA CYS A 14 29.57 -25.62 -8.08
C CYS A 14 29.39 -27.08 -8.51
N GLY A 15 28.77 -27.31 -9.69
CA GLY A 15 28.65 -28.66 -10.27
C GLY A 15 29.98 -29.28 -10.71
N CYS A 16 31.06 -28.50 -10.73
CA CYS A 16 32.42 -28.96 -11.02
C CYS A 16 33.16 -29.43 -9.74
N LEU A 17 32.55 -29.23 -8.56
CA LEU A 17 33.12 -29.61 -7.28
C LEU A 17 32.88 -31.10 -7.02
N ASP A 18 33.96 -31.84 -6.82
CA ASP A 18 33.91 -33.23 -6.37
C ASP A 18 34.28 -33.31 -4.88
N LYS A 19 33.26 -33.41 -4.02
CA LYS A 19 33.44 -33.50 -2.57
C LYS A 19 34.03 -34.84 -2.12
N SER A 20 34.01 -35.87 -2.97
CA SER A 20 34.60 -37.18 -2.64
C SER A 20 36.12 -37.12 -2.67
N ARG A 21 36.68 -36.22 -3.48
CA ARG A 21 38.11 -35.96 -3.56
C ARG A 21 38.42 -34.74 -2.69
N SER A 22 38.99 -34.94 -1.49
CA SER A 22 39.36 -33.84 -0.60
C SER A 22 40.76 -33.98 -0.04
N GLU A 23 41.41 -32.85 0.21
CA GLU A 23 42.75 -32.75 0.78
C GLU A 23 42.77 -31.65 1.84
N LYS A 24 43.31 -31.95 3.03
CA LYS A 24 43.52 -30.96 4.08
C LYS A 24 44.91 -30.37 3.94
N LYS A 25 45.01 -29.04 3.96
CA LYS A 25 46.29 -28.33 3.93
C LYS A 25 46.32 -27.25 4.99
N THR A 26 47.45 -27.12 5.66
CA THR A 26 47.73 -26.00 6.56
C THR A 26 48.26 -24.84 5.71
N ILE A 27 47.57 -23.71 5.74
CA ILE A 27 47.96 -22.47 5.06
C ILE A 27 48.17 -21.41 6.14
N GLY A 28 49.43 -21.08 6.42
CA GLY A 28 49.79 -20.24 7.56
C GLY A 28 49.40 -20.91 8.89
N GLU A 29 48.63 -20.21 9.72
CA GLU A 29 48.13 -20.72 11.00
C GLU A 29 46.75 -21.40 10.90
N ARG A 30 46.18 -21.51 9.69
CA ARG A 30 44.82 -22.05 9.48
C ARG A 30 44.86 -23.38 8.75
N GLU A 31 44.01 -24.31 9.18
CA GLU A 31 43.72 -25.51 8.42
C GLU A 31 42.57 -25.25 7.44
N SER A 32 42.77 -25.63 6.18
CA SER A 32 41.79 -25.47 5.12
C SER A 32 41.57 -26.79 4.37
N LEU A 33 40.35 -26.99 3.88
CA LEU A 33 39.95 -28.11 3.04
C LEU A 33 39.97 -27.69 1.56
N PHE A 34 40.51 -28.55 0.72
CA PHE A 34 40.47 -28.42 -0.72
C PHE A 34 39.67 -29.59 -1.29
N TYR A 35 38.72 -29.34 -2.18
CA TYR A 35 37.97 -30.39 -2.86
C TYR A 35 38.45 -30.55 -4.31
N GLY A 36 38.12 -31.66 -4.96
CA GLY A 36 38.40 -31.86 -6.38
C GLY A 36 37.64 -30.84 -7.23
N CYS A 37 38.28 -30.35 -8.30
CA CYS A 37 37.66 -29.47 -9.27
C CYS A 37 38.06 -29.89 -10.68
N SER A 38 37.07 -30.22 -11.53
CA SER A 38 37.31 -30.59 -12.92
C SER A 38 37.86 -29.45 -13.79
N ASN A 39 37.77 -28.19 -13.32
CA ASN A 39 38.21 -27.00 -14.04
C ASN A 39 39.43 -26.29 -13.39
N GLY A 40 40.01 -26.85 -12.32
CA GLY A 40 41.10 -26.22 -11.56
C GLY A 40 42.50 -26.54 -12.08
N PRO A 41 43.50 -25.64 -11.94
CA PRO A 41 44.89 -25.94 -12.27
C PRO A 41 45.42 -26.84 -11.16
N GLY A 42 45.64 -28.11 -11.47
CA GLY A 42 45.97 -29.15 -10.49
C GLY A 42 44.77 -29.94 -9.95
N GLY A 43 43.56 -29.70 -10.48
CA GLY A 43 42.38 -30.54 -10.19
C GLY A 43 41.74 -30.34 -8.81
N CYS A 44 42.03 -29.24 -8.12
CA CYS A 44 41.46 -28.89 -6.81
C CYS A 44 40.77 -27.51 -6.82
N SER A 45 39.81 -27.29 -5.93
CA SER A 45 39.01 -26.07 -5.75
C SER A 45 39.78 -24.98 -5.00
N LEU A 46 39.12 -23.83 -4.74
CA LEU A 46 39.60 -22.89 -3.74
C LEU A 46 39.58 -23.49 -2.33
N ALA A 47 40.25 -22.82 -1.39
CA ALA A 47 40.27 -23.18 0.01
C ALA A 47 38.87 -23.04 0.63
N PHE A 48 38.48 -24.08 1.36
CA PHE A 48 37.31 -24.10 2.22
C PHE A 48 37.75 -24.03 3.68
N SER A 49 37.01 -23.27 4.48
CA SER A 49 37.00 -23.37 5.92
C SER A 49 36.54 -24.77 6.37
N LEU A 50 36.95 -25.20 7.57
CA LEU A 50 36.62 -26.54 8.10
C LEU A 50 35.10 -26.78 8.27
N ASP A 51 34.30 -25.71 8.32
CA ASP A 51 32.83 -25.74 8.34
C ASP A 51 32.21 -25.89 6.93
N GLY A 52 33.04 -26.06 5.90
CA GLY A 52 32.60 -26.34 4.53
C GLY A 52 32.21 -25.10 3.73
N LYS A 53 32.60 -23.90 4.18
CA LYS A 53 32.42 -22.66 3.43
C LYS A 53 33.65 -22.33 2.60
N CYS A 54 33.48 -21.88 1.37
CA CYS A 54 34.60 -21.49 0.50
C CYS A 54 34.88 -20.00 0.61
N ASP A 55 36.15 -19.68 0.82
CA ASP A 55 36.60 -18.33 1.17
C ASP A 55 36.86 -17.44 -0.06
N GLY A 56 36.42 -17.86 -1.26
CA GLY A 56 36.62 -17.08 -2.48
C GLY A 56 35.83 -17.54 -3.71
N CYS A 57 35.94 -16.74 -4.77
CA CYS A 57 35.34 -17.00 -6.07
C CYS A 57 36.43 -17.49 -7.05
N CYS A 58 36.22 -18.62 -7.75
CA CYS A 58 37.30 -19.30 -8.50
C CYS A 58 37.78 -18.56 -9.76
N GLY A 59 37.22 -17.40 -10.08
CA GLY A 59 37.53 -16.56 -11.24
C GLY A 59 37.30 -17.22 -12.61
N ARG A 60 36.90 -18.49 -12.63
CA ARG A 60 36.71 -19.35 -13.80
C ARG A 60 35.25 -19.64 -14.11
N TRP A 61 34.35 -19.17 -13.26
CA TRP A 61 32.94 -19.33 -13.50
C TRP A 61 32.49 -18.24 -14.48
N GLU A 62 31.99 -18.66 -15.63
CA GLU A 62 31.27 -17.80 -16.55
C GLU A 62 29.79 -18.22 -16.58
N ALA A 63 28.90 -17.25 -16.42
CA ALA A 63 27.47 -17.49 -16.57
C ALA A 63 27.15 -17.99 -17.99
N THR A 64 26.26 -18.98 -18.09
CA THR A 64 25.72 -19.40 -19.39
C THR A 64 24.95 -18.26 -20.06
N GLN A 65 24.75 -18.32 -21.37
CA GLN A 65 23.96 -17.30 -22.09
C GLN A 65 22.53 -17.18 -21.57
N GLU A 66 21.93 -18.30 -21.13
CA GLU A 66 20.60 -18.32 -20.52
C GLU A 66 20.60 -17.65 -19.14
N GLU A 67 21.61 -17.90 -18.29
CA GLU A 67 21.76 -17.23 -16.99
C GLU A 67 22.00 -15.72 -17.18
N LYS A 68 22.85 -15.31 -18.13
CA LYS A 68 23.06 -13.89 -18.48
C LYS A 68 21.77 -13.23 -18.96
N ALA A 69 20.99 -13.91 -19.79
CA ALA A 69 19.68 -13.41 -20.25
C ALA A 69 18.67 -13.27 -19.09
N LYS A 70 18.65 -14.23 -18.15
CA LYS A 70 17.81 -14.15 -16.94
C LYS A 70 18.22 -12.98 -16.05
N ASN A 71 19.52 -12.78 -15.82
CA ASN A 71 20.03 -11.64 -15.04
C ASN A 71 19.63 -10.32 -15.68
N LYS A 72 19.81 -10.18 -17.00
CA LYS A 72 19.43 -8.97 -17.74
C LYS A 72 17.92 -8.69 -17.67
N SER A 73 17.09 -9.73 -17.75
CA SER A 73 15.64 -9.59 -17.58
C SER A 73 15.29 -9.14 -16.17
N MET A 74 15.93 -9.71 -15.15
CA MET A 74 15.71 -9.36 -13.75
C MET A 74 16.21 -7.94 -13.43
N ALA A 75 17.35 -7.54 -13.96
CA ALA A 75 17.88 -6.17 -13.87
C ALA A 75 16.89 -5.16 -14.44
N LYS A 76 16.28 -5.46 -15.60
CA LYS A 76 15.26 -4.61 -16.20
C LYS A 76 14.01 -4.50 -15.32
N GLU A 77 13.54 -5.60 -14.75
CA GLU A 77 12.38 -5.61 -13.85
C GLU A 77 12.65 -4.78 -12.58
N LEU A 78 13.79 -5.02 -11.92
CA LEU A 78 14.18 -4.31 -10.71
C LEU A 78 14.42 -2.81 -10.99
N GLY A 79 15.08 -2.47 -12.10
CA GLY A 79 15.26 -1.09 -12.54
C GLY A 79 13.93 -0.37 -12.76
N GLY A 80 12.97 -1.04 -13.42
CA GLY A 80 11.61 -0.53 -13.59
C GLY A 80 10.91 -0.25 -12.26
N GLN A 81 10.95 -1.18 -11.30
CA GLN A 81 10.34 -1.00 -9.98
C GLN A 81 10.97 0.15 -9.18
N ILE A 82 12.30 0.27 -9.24
CA ILE A 82 13.03 1.37 -8.58
C ILE A 82 12.62 2.70 -9.23
N LYS A 83 12.58 2.75 -10.57
CA LYS A 83 12.17 3.94 -11.33
C LYS A 83 10.76 4.39 -10.97
N GLU A 84 9.79 3.49 -11.02
CA GLU A 84 8.39 3.76 -10.67
C GLU A 84 8.26 4.28 -9.23
N SER A 85 9.06 3.72 -8.30
CA SER A 85 9.08 4.18 -6.92
C SER A 85 9.67 5.59 -6.79
N PHE A 86 10.72 5.94 -7.54
CA PHE A 86 11.23 7.31 -7.60
C PHE A 86 10.21 8.29 -8.16
N GLU A 87 9.56 7.93 -9.27
CA GLU A 87 8.52 8.74 -9.89
C GLU A 87 7.34 8.95 -8.93
N ARG A 88 6.93 7.89 -8.22
CA ARG A 88 5.87 7.97 -7.21
C ARG A 88 6.26 8.84 -6.03
N TRP A 89 7.49 8.73 -5.52
CA TRP A 89 7.98 9.58 -4.44
C TRP A 89 7.95 11.06 -4.84
N ARG A 90 8.44 11.38 -6.05
CA ARG A 90 8.39 12.74 -6.61
C ARG A 90 6.96 13.22 -6.79
N TYR A 91 6.09 12.38 -7.33
CA TYR A 91 4.68 12.70 -7.49
C TYR A 91 4.04 13.09 -6.16
N ILE A 92 4.23 12.29 -5.11
CA ILE A 92 3.67 12.59 -3.78
C ILE A 92 4.27 13.88 -3.21
N SER A 93 5.56 14.14 -3.43
CA SER A 93 6.20 15.37 -2.92
C SER A 93 5.56 16.66 -3.45
N ILE A 94 5.04 16.63 -4.69
CA ILE A 94 4.44 17.78 -5.38
C ILE A 94 2.91 17.77 -5.25
N HIS A 95 2.29 16.61 -5.47
CA HIS A 95 0.84 16.47 -5.61
C HIS A 95 0.17 15.82 -4.39
N GLY A 96 0.93 15.37 -3.40
CA GLY A 96 0.41 14.60 -2.29
C GLY A 96 -0.05 13.19 -2.68
N ALA A 97 -0.41 12.42 -1.66
CA ALA A 97 -0.99 11.09 -1.78
C ALA A 97 -2.52 11.15 -1.76
N SER A 98 -3.14 10.02 -2.12
CA SER A 98 -4.60 9.84 -2.08
C SER A 98 -5.06 9.05 -0.86
N ASP A 99 -4.16 8.80 0.10
CA ASP A 99 -4.47 8.03 1.30
C ASP A 99 -5.48 8.77 2.18
N PRO A 100 -6.59 8.16 2.60
CA PRO A 100 -7.61 8.87 3.39
C PRO A 100 -7.24 9.02 4.87
N ALA A 101 -6.23 8.31 5.37
CA ALA A 101 -5.94 8.17 6.79
C ALA A 101 -4.54 8.68 7.18
N TRP A 102 -3.61 8.77 6.23
CA TRP A 102 -2.21 9.10 6.50
C TRP A 102 -1.73 10.35 5.77
N GLU A 103 -0.85 11.09 6.43
CA GLU A 103 -0.16 12.22 5.81
C GLU A 103 0.76 11.79 4.64
N ASP A 104 1.16 12.77 3.83
CA ASP A 104 1.99 12.52 2.64
C ASP A 104 3.40 12.05 3.01
N GLY A 105 3.95 12.56 4.11
CA GLY A 105 5.25 12.15 4.64
C GLY A 105 5.35 10.66 4.89
N CYS A 106 4.37 10.08 5.59
CA CYS A 106 4.28 8.62 5.79
C CYS A 106 4.28 7.86 4.46
N ASN A 107 3.48 8.31 3.49
CA ASN A 107 3.40 7.69 2.18
C ASN A 107 4.72 7.80 1.40
N MET A 108 5.41 8.93 1.49
CA MET A 108 6.74 9.12 0.90
C MET A 108 7.78 8.19 1.51
N ASN A 109 7.76 8.01 2.83
CA ASN A 109 8.67 7.11 3.53
C ASN A 109 8.40 5.63 3.20
N LEU A 110 7.13 5.24 3.01
CA LEU A 110 6.76 3.92 2.49
C LEU A 110 7.34 3.69 1.08
N VAL A 111 7.20 4.66 0.18
CA VAL A 111 7.77 4.56 -1.17
C VAL A 111 9.30 4.54 -1.15
N ARG A 112 9.92 5.32 -0.27
CA ARG A 112 11.37 5.26 -0.02
C ARG A 112 11.82 3.86 0.40
N ASN A 113 11.03 3.17 1.24
CA ASN A 113 11.31 1.78 1.62
C ASN A 113 11.23 0.82 0.44
N HIS A 114 10.35 1.07 -0.54
CA HIS A 114 10.31 0.31 -1.79
C HIS A 114 11.59 0.51 -2.62
N ILE A 115 12.11 1.74 -2.73
CA ILE A 115 13.39 2.02 -3.39
C ILE A 115 14.53 1.25 -2.72
N LEU A 116 14.65 1.35 -1.39
CA LEU A 116 15.67 0.63 -0.61
C LEU A 116 15.54 -0.90 -0.75
N TYR A 117 14.31 -1.40 -0.79
CA TYR A 117 14.06 -2.82 -1.04
C TYR A 117 14.52 -3.24 -2.43
N GLY A 118 14.16 -2.50 -3.49
CA GLY A 118 14.62 -2.77 -4.86
C GLY A 118 16.14 -2.76 -4.98
N LYS A 119 16.82 -1.82 -4.31
CA LYS A 119 18.30 -1.80 -4.25
C LYS A 119 18.87 -3.05 -3.59
N ARG A 120 18.35 -3.46 -2.43
CA ARG A 120 18.74 -4.70 -1.77
C ARG A 120 18.46 -5.95 -2.62
N GLN A 121 17.41 -5.93 -3.44
CA GLN A 121 17.15 -7.02 -4.39
C GLN A 121 18.21 -7.05 -5.51
N CYS A 122 18.68 -5.91 -6.00
CA CYS A 122 19.81 -5.86 -6.93
C CYS A 122 21.05 -6.48 -6.30
N GLU A 123 21.37 -6.10 -5.06
CA GLU A 123 22.49 -6.66 -4.28
C GLU A 123 22.40 -8.16 -4.07
N ALA A 124 21.20 -8.68 -3.82
CA ALA A 124 20.99 -10.09 -3.56
C ALA A 124 20.95 -10.96 -4.82
N LEU A 125 20.53 -10.41 -5.96
CA LEU A 125 20.13 -11.20 -7.13
C LEU A 125 20.95 -10.94 -8.39
N LEU A 126 21.69 -9.82 -8.49
CA LEU A 126 22.41 -9.39 -9.69
C LEU A 126 23.92 -9.34 -9.46
N LEU A 127 24.70 -9.46 -10.54
CA LEU A 127 26.10 -9.04 -10.53
C LEU A 127 26.17 -7.51 -10.50
N LEU A 128 27.21 -6.95 -9.89
CA LEU A 128 27.42 -5.50 -9.83
C LEU A 128 27.42 -4.84 -11.22
N GLU A 129 27.99 -5.49 -12.22
CA GLU A 129 28.01 -5.04 -13.62
C GLU A 129 26.63 -5.06 -14.30
N ASP A 130 25.70 -5.85 -13.77
CA ASP A 130 24.32 -5.98 -14.27
C ASP A 130 23.34 -5.07 -13.51
N TYR A 131 23.80 -4.23 -12.57
CA TYR A 131 22.90 -3.35 -11.84
C TYR A 131 22.24 -2.34 -12.78
N PRO A 132 20.92 -2.11 -12.63
CA PRO A 132 20.23 -1.09 -13.42
C PRO A 132 20.72 0.31 -13.06
N GLU A 133 20.66 1.24 -14.02
CA GLU A 133 21.09 2.64 -13.81
C GLU A 133 20.38 3.29 -12.61
N GLU A 134 19.11 2.95 -12.40
CA GLU A 134 18.29 3.50 -11.31
C GLU A 134 18.79 3.09 -9.90
N TYR A 135 19.55 2.00 -9.78
CA TYR A 135 20.18 1.63 -8.51
C TYR A 135 21.13 2.72 -8.00
N PHE A 136 21.86 3.35 -8.92
CA PHE A 136 22.89 4.34 -8.61
C PHE A 136 22.34 5.74 -8.32
N LEU A 137 21.05 5.98 -8.57
CA LEU A 137 20.40 7.23 -8.18
C LEU A 137 20.43 7.38 -6.67
N GLU A 138 20.69 8.60 -6.18
CA GLU A 138 20.66 8.88 -4.75
C GLU A 138 19.29 8.56 -4.15
N THR A 139 19.27 7.81 -3.06
CA THR A 139 18.02 7.47 -2.37
C THR A 139 17.41 8.76 -1.81
N PRO A 140 16.10 9.01 -2.00
CA PRO A 140 15.48 10.22 -1.48
C PRO A 140 15.65 10.33 0.04
N PRO A 141 15.74 11.55 0.60
CA PRO A 141 15.82 11.73 2.03
C PRO A 141 14.55 11.23 2.72
N GLU A 142 14.70 10.89 3.99
CA GLU A 142 13.54 10.64 4.85
C GLU A 142 12.79 11.95 5.09
N VAL A 143 11.47 11.89 5.03
CA VAL A 143 10.60 13.06 5.19
C VAL A 143 9.90 12.97 6.55
N ASN A 144 9.60 14.11 7.16
CA ASN A 144 8.78 14.11 8.37
C ASN A 144 7.43 13.44 8.06
N ASP A 145 7.05 12.44 8.86
CA ASP A 145 5.79 11.71 8.69
C ASP A 145 4.57 12.62 8.59
N LYS A 146 4.58 13.78 9.27
CA LYS A 146 3.51 14.79 9.26
C LYS A 146 3.55 15.77 8.10
N TYR A 147 4.48 15.59 7.17
CA TYR A 147 4.52 16.39 5.94
C TYR A 147 3.23 16.21 5.13
N MET A 148 2.69 17.33 4.65
CA MET A 148 1.57 17.38 3.72
C MET A 148 1.97 18.24 2.52
N ALA A 149 1.75 17.72 1.31
CA ALA A 149 1.87 18.51 0.10
C ALA A 149 0.57 19.31 -0.15
N ARG A 150 0.66 20.36 -0.97
CA ARG A 150 -0.50 21.16 -1.41
C ARG A 150 -1.38 21.70 -0.26
N VAL A 151 -0.78 22.03 0.88
CA VAL A 151 -1.49 22.43 2.10
C VAL A 151 -2.50 23.55 1.85
N GLU A 152 -2.09 24.63 1.20
CA GLU A 152 -2.99 25.78 0.95
C GLU A 152 -4.14 25.42 0.01
N GLU A 153 -3.89 24.57 -0.99
CA GLU A 153 -4.93 24.12 -1.91
C GLU A 153 -5.96 23.22 -1.19
N ILE A 154 -5.50 22.33 -0.31
CA ILE A 154 -6.39 21.51 0.52
C ILE A 154 -7.28 22.40 1.39
N ARG A 155 -6.70 23.44 2.01
CA ARG A 155 -7.44 24.42 2.82
C ARG A 155 -8.47 25.19 2.01
N GLU A 156 -8.10 25.67 0.83
CA GLU A 156 -9.01 26.43 -0.04
C GLU A 156 -10.17 25.55 -0.53
N ARG A 157 -9.86 24.36 -1.05
CA ARG A 157 -10.86 23.44 -1.63
C ARG A 157 -11.82 22.91 -0.58
N SER A 158 -11.34 22.51 0.60
CA SER A 158 -12.20 22.03 1.68
C SER A 158 -13.20 23.10 2.16
N LYS A 159 -12.79 24.37 2.24
CA LYS A 159 -13.70 25.49 2.55
C LYS A 159 -14.78 25.64 1.47
N LYS A 160 -14.40 25.63 0.19
CA LYS A 160 -15.35 25.68 -0.93
C LYS A 160 -16.33 24.50 -0.90
N SER A 161 -15.85 23.29 -0.59
CA SER A 161 -16.70 22.12 -0.43
C SER A 161 -17.68 22.26 0.73
N LEU A 162 -17.25 22.79 1.88
CA LEU A 162 -18.14 23.04 3.01
C LEU A 162 -19.23 24.06 2.65
N GLU A 163 -18.87 25.14 1.95
CA GLU A 163 -19.82 26.12 1.44
C GLU A 163 -20.84 25.47 0.48
N ALA A 164 -20.36 24.65 -0.46
CA ALA A 164 -21.21 23.92 -1.38
C ALA A 164 -22.19 22.98 -0.66
N TYR A 165 -21.72 22.22 0.33
CA TYR A 165 -22.58 21.34 1.13
C TYR A 165 -23.66 22.12 1.88
N LYS A 166 -23.30 23.25 2.51
CA LYS A 166 -24.27 24.09 3.26
C LYS A 166 -25.24 24.84 2.33
N ALA A 167 -24.84 25.09 1.07
CA ALA A 167 -25.69 25.71 0.06
C ALA A 167 -26.68 24.72 -0.58
N ASP A 168 -26.34 23.44 -0.61
CA ASP A 168 -27.11 22.39 -1.28
C ASP A 168 -28.52 22.19 -0.70
N SER A 169 -29.51 22.06 -1.59
CA SER A 169 -30.91 21.91 -1.20
C SER A 169 -31.22 20.53 -0.61
N ASP A 170 -30.54 19.49 -1.08
CA ASP A 170 -30.78 18.12 -0.61
C ASP A 170 -30.17 17.93 0.78
N TYR A 171 -28.99 18.50 1.04
CA TYR A 171 -28.41 18.57 2.38
C TYR A 171 -29.33 19.29 3.38
N ARG A 172 -29.87 20.45 3.00
CA ARG A 172 -30.81 21.20 3.86
C ARG A 172 -32.09 20.42 4.14
N PHE A 173 -32.59 19.68 3.15
CA PHE A 173 -33.73 18.78 3.36
C PHE A 173 -33.41 17.68 4.37
N ILE A 174 -32.26 17.00 4.22
CA ILE A 174 -31.81 15.94 5.15
C ILE A 174 -31.71 16.50 6.57
N LEU A 175 -31.12 17.69 6.74
CA LEU A 175 -30.97 18.36 8.04
C LEU A 175 -32.32 18.58 8.75
N GLN A 176 -33.37 18.92 8.00
CA GLN A 176 -34.71 19.11 8.55
C GLN A 176 -35.46 17.79 8.80
N ALA A 177 -35.24 16.80 7.94
CA ALA A 177 -35.95 15.52 7.98
C ALA A 177 -35.39 14.55 9.03
N VAL A 178 -34.10 14.64 9.38
CA VAL A 178 -33.40 13.66 10.25
C VAL A 178 -34.10 13.41 11.60
N ASN A 179 -34.69 14.46 12.19
CA ASN A 179 -35.38 14.39 13.48
C ASN A 179 -36.76 13.72 13.40
N ARG A 180 -37.30 13.52 12.19
CA ARG A 180 -38.56 12.82 11.95
C ARG A 180 -38.37 11.32 11.73
N LEU A 181 -37.12 10.89 11.54
CA LEU A 181 -36.77 9.50 11.27
C LEU A 181 -36.51 8.75 12.58
N THR A 182 -36.97 7.50 12.64
CA THR A 182 -36.55 6.58 13.70
C THR A 182 -35.06 6.24 13.56
N LYS A 183 -34.46 5.63 14.60
CA LYS A 183 -33.06 5.17 14.53
C LYS A 183 -32.83 4.20 13.36
N GLN A 184 -33.75 3.26 13.14
CA GLN A 184 -33.65 2.28 12.06
C GLN A 184 -33.74 2.94 10.68
N GLN A 185 -34.65 3.91 10.51
CA GLN A 185 -34.78 4.65 9.25
C GLN A 185 -33.55 5.54 8.97
N ASN A 186 -32.95 6.13 10.01
CA ASN A 186 -31.69 6.86 9.91
C ASN A 186 -30.53 5.97 9.44
N GLU A 187 -30.45 4.74 9.93
CA GLU A 187 -29.43 3.77 9.49
C GLU A 187 -29.63 3.34 8.02
N GLN A 188 -30.88 3.13 7.59
CA GLN A 188 -31.23 2.77 6.21
C GLN A 188 -30.94 3.90 5.20
N THR A 189 -31.19 5.15 5.60
CA THR A 189 -31.00 6.33 4.74
C THR A 189 -29.58 6.88 4.81
N HIS A 190 -28.82 6.54 5.85
CA HIS A 190 -27.54 7.14 6.21
C HIS A 190 -27.59 8.66 6.47
N ALA A 191 -28.78 9.21 6.78
CA ALA A 191 -28.97 10.65 6.98
C ALA A 191 -28.02 11.22 8.04
N SER A 192 -27.94 10.57 9.21
CA SER A 192 -27.05 11.00 10.30
C SER A 192 -25.56 10.91 9.93
N ALA A 193 -25.16 9.97 9.07
CA ALA A 193 -23.78 9.85 8.62
C ALA A 193 -23.36 11.03 7.74
N PHE A 194 -24.22 11.47 6.83
CA PHE A 194 -23.97 12.65 6.00
C PHE A 194 -23.87 13.93 6.81
N LEU A 195 -24.74 14.13 7.81
CA LEU A 195 -24.63 15.27 8.73
C LEU A 195 -23.29 15.25 9.49
N ARG A 196 -22.86 14.08 9.96
CA ARG A 196 -21.57 13.91 10.63
C ARG A 196 -20.39 14.18 9.71
N TYR A 197 -20.48 13.88 8.41
CA TYR A 197 -19.43 14.23 7.45
C TYR A 197 -19.29 15.74 7.27
N VAL A 198 -20.41 16.47 7.19
CA VAL A 198 -20.38 17.94 7.04
C VAL A 198 -19.89 18.60 8.32
N SER A 199 -20.39 18.19 9.49
CA SER A 199 -19.90 18.72 10.77
C SER A 199 -18.43 18.36 11.02
N GLY A 200 -18.03 17.14 10.65
CA GLY A 200 -16.63 16.70 10.75
C GLY A 200 -15.69 17.50 9.85
N LEU A 201 -16.14 17.90 8.66
CA LEU A 201 -15.37 18.80 7.79
C LEU A 201 -15.23 20.20 8.42
N GLU A 202 -16.30 20.74 9.00
CA GLU A 202 -16.26 22.02 9.72
C GLU A 202 -15.26 21.99 10.88
N ASP A 203 -15.32 20.96 11.72
CA ASP A 203 -14.35 20.74 12.81
C ASP A 203 -12.93 20.59 12.27
N SER A 204 -12.76 19.92 11.13
CA SER A 204 -11.45 19.70 10.51
C SER A 204 -10.85 21.00 9.99
N ILE A 205 -11.66 21.89 9.39
CA ILE A 205 -11.24 23.23 8.97
C ILE A 205 -10.85 24.07 10.19
N GLN A 206 -11.63 24.02 11.28
CA GLN A 206 -11.34 24.79 12.49
C GLN A 206 -10.03 24.36 13.16
N ASN A 207 -9.74 23.07 13.15
CA ASN A 207 -8.57 22.48 13.82
C ASN A 207 -7.40 22.18 12.86
N ASP A 208 -7.45 22.69 11.62
CA ASP A 208 -6.44 22.49 10.56
C ASP A 208 -6.06 21.01 10.33
N LYS A 209 -7.05 20.11 10.35
CA LYS A 209 -6.87 18.67 10.14
C LYS A 209 -6.79 18.35 8.65
N LEU A 210 -5.63 18.60 8.05
CA LEU A 210 -5.40 18.53 6.61
C LEU A 210 -5.75 17.17 5.96
N VAL A 211 -5.48 16.05 6.65
CA VAL A 211 -5.81 14.71 6.14
C VAL A 211 -7.31 14.53 5.96
N GLU A 212 -8.10 14.97 6.94
CA GLU A 212 -9.56 14.90 6.86
C GLU A 212 -10.10 15.87 5.82
N MET A 213 -9.54 17.09 5.74
CA MET A 213 -9.91 18.09 4.74
C MET A 213 -9.68 17.60 3.30
N ARG A 214 -8.56 16.90 3.04
CA ARG A 214 -8.25 16.31 1.73
C ARG A 214 -9.36 15.41 1.20
N ARG A 215 -10.03 14.66 2.07
CA ARG A 215 -11.12 13.73 1.69
C ARG A 215 -12.32 14.44 1.07
N HIS A 216 -12.45 15.74 1.33
CA HIS A 216 -13.54 16.58 0.85
C HIS A 216 -13.09 17.58 -0.23
N GLU A 217 -11.90 17.43 -0.84
CA GLU A 217 -11.45 18.32 -1.93
C GLU A 217 -12.40 18.34 -3.14
N ASN A 218 -13.11 17.24 -3.38
CA ASN A 218 -14.11 17.14 -4.45
C ASN A 218 -15.53 17.01 -3.84
N PRO A 219 -16.40 18.04 -3.99
CA PRO A 219 -17.73 18.03 -3.40
C PRO A 219 -18.72 17.09 -4.11
N ASP A 220 -18.53 16.81 -5.42
CA ASP A 220 -19.52 16.13 -6.25
C ASP A 220 -19.94 14.77 -5.67
N ARG A 221 -18.97 14.00 -5.16
CA ARG A 221 -19.21 12.70 -4.54
C ARG A 221 -20.18 12.77 -3.35
N TYR A 222 -20.09 13.84 -2.55
CA TYR A 222 -20.95 14.01 -1.38
C TYR A 222 -22.31 14.59 -1.78
N LEU A 223 -22.34 15.50 -2.77
CA LEU A 223 -23.58 16.06 -3.31
C LEU A 223 -24.48 14.99 -3.93
N ASP A 224 -23.91 14.08 -4.73
CA ASP A 224 -24.66 12.92 -5.26
C ASP A 224 -25.17 12.02 -4.13
N GLY A 225 -24.37 11.86 -3.06
CA GLY A 225 -24.77 11.16 -1.84
C GLY A 225 -25.97 11.81 -1.14
N PHE A 226 -26.02 13.14 -1.05
CA PHE A 226 -27.15 13.85 -0.48
C PHE A 226 -28.42 13.66 -1.32
N ARG A 227 -28.31 13.77 -2.64
CA ARG A 227 -29.45 13.55 -3.55
C ARG A 227 -30.04 12.15 -3.38
N GLU A 228 -29.19 11.14 -3.30
CA GLU A 228 -29.63 9.76 -3.11
C GLU A 228 -30.20 9.52 -1.71
N CYS A 229 -29.60 10.11 -0.67
CA CYS A 229 -30.13 10.06 0.69
C CYS A 229 -31.54 10.67 0.77
N ARG A 230 -31.74 11.84 0.14
CA ARG A 230 -33.04 12.50 0.06
C ARG A 230 -34.12 11.60 -0.53
N LYS A 231 -33.85 10.95 -1.67
CA LYS A 231 -34.82 10.03 -2.30
C LYS A 231 -35.27 8.94 -1.35
N ARG A 232 -34.34 8.32 -0.62
CA ARG A 232 -34.64 7.27 0.36
C ARG A 232 -35.49 7.79 1.52
N ILE A 233 -35.21 9.01 2.00
CA ILE A 233 -36.02 9.65 3.04
C ILE A 233 -37.44 9.90 2.53
N GLU A 234 -37.58 10.45 1.33
CA GLU A 234 -38.89 10.73 0.71
C GLU A 234 -39.69 9.43 0.50
N GLU A 235 -39.04 8.33 0.09
CA GLU A 235 -39.68 7.01 -0.03
C GLU A 235 -40.16 6.44 1.30
N ILE A 236 -39.40 6.64 2.39
CA ILE A 236 -39.78 6.17 3.72
C ILE A 236 -40.92 7.00 4.29
N LEU A 237 -40.84 8.32 4.18
CA LEU A 237 -41.86 9.23 4.72
C LEU A 237 -43.14 9.23 3.87
N GLY A 238 -43.05 8.91 2.58
CA GLY A 238 -44.19 8.78 1.67
C GLY A 238 -44.97 7.46 1.84
N LYS A 239 -44.38 6.46 2.50
CA LYS A 239 -45.10 5.24 2.90
C LYS A 239 -45.84 5.53 4.21
N SER A 240 -47.10 5.92 4.12
CA SER A 240 -48.02 5.91 5.27
C SER A 240 -47.98 4.52 5.92
N GLU A 241 -47.92 4.46 7.25
CA GLU A 241 -48.14 3.19 7.97
C GLU A 241 -49.46 2.58 7.45
N PRO A 242 -49.52 1.27 7.17
CA PRO A 242 -50.79 0.65 6.84
C PRO A 242 -51.74 0.93 8.01
N GLU A 243 -52.90 1.54 7.72
CA GLU A 243 -53.96 1.68 8.72
C GLU A 243 -54.14 0.31 9.39
N PRO A 244 -54.16 0.23 10.73
CA PRO A 244 -54.43 -1.03 11.39
C PRO A 244 -55.76 -1.55 10.83
N VAL A 245 -55.69 -2.66 10.10
CA VAL A 245 -56.86 -3.27 9.50
C VAL A 245 -57.75 -3.71 10.67
N LEU A 246 -58.78 -2.92 10.96
CA LEU A 246 -59.75 -3.26 11.97
C LEU A 246 -60.38 -4.60 11.53
N PRO A 247 -60.40 -5.62 12.42
CA PRO A 247 -60.96 -6.92 12.07
C PRO A 247 -62.41 -6.75 11.61
N MET A 248 -62.74 -7.33 10.46
CA MET A 248 -64.09 -7.29 9.91
C MET A 248 -65.01 -8.17 10.78
N GLY A 249 -65.76 -7.54 11.68
CA GLY A 249 -66.66 -8.19 12.63
C GLY A 249 -67.04 -7.28 13.80
N GLN A 250 -67.84 -7.79 14.74
CA GLN A 250 -68.17 -7.06 15.97
C GLN A 250 -66.89 -6.90 16.81
N LEU A 251 -66.44 -5.66 16.98
CA LEU A 251 -65.31 -5.33 17.85
C LEU A 251 -65.70 -5.64 19.31
N SER A 252 -64.87 -6.43 19.99
CA SER A 252 -65.00 -6.60 21.44
C SER A 252 -64.35 -5.41 22.14
N LEU A 253 -64.77 -5.16 23.39
CA LEU A 253 -64.16 -4.11 24.21
C LEU A 253 -62.64 -4.33 24.41
N PHE A 254 -62.17 -5.59 24.32
CA PHE A 254 -60.75 -5.94 24.45
C PHE A 254 -59.92 -5.53 23.23
N ASP A 255 -60.52 -5.61 22.02
CA ASP A 255 -59.87 -5.18 20.78
C ASP A 255 -59.61 -3.66 20.76
N LEU A 256 -60.42 -2.89 21.49
CA LEU A 256 -60.29 -1.43 21.63
C LEU A 256 -59.17 -0.99 22.58
N TYR A 257 -58.77 -1.83 23.53
CA TYR A 257 -57.74 -1.50 24.52
C TYR A 257 -56.42 -2.27 24.32
N GLY A 258 -56.31 -3.09 23.28
CA GLY A 258 -55.07 -3.83 22.95
C GLY A 258 -54.65 -4.82 24.04
N LEU A 259 -55.58 -5.28 24.86
CA LEU A 259 -55.34 -6.24 25.92
C LEU A 259 -55.63 -7.64 25.35
N THR A 260 -54.57 -8.41 25.07
CA THR A 260 -54.67 -9.84 24.73
C THR A 260 -54.96 -10.68 25.97
#